data_AF-U3GX27-F1
#
_entry.id   AF-U3GX27-F1
#
_cell.length_a   1.000
_cell.length_b   1.000
_cell.length_c   1.000
_cell.angle_alpha   90.00
_cell.angle_beta   90.00
_cell.angle_gamma   90.00
#
_symmetry.space_group_name_H-M   'P 1'
#
loop_
_entity.id
_entity.type
_entity.pdbx_description
1 polymer ?
#
loop_
_entity_poly.entity_id
_entity_poly.type
_entity_poly.pdbx_seq_one_letter_code
_entity_poly.pdbx_strand_id
1 'polypeptide(L)'
;MSALVTMPKPKRDLREVFDALDNEGRAIGAKVAAPDRPVICLLGDGALMFAIQKIMTAVENNLDLPIICVDSGGYGEICNNEIERGIEPIAVNLCQPDWVKLAEAFGARGFSAKH
;
A
#
# COMPACT_ATOMS: atom_id res chain seq x y z
N MET A 1 0.26 17.64 -15.05
CA MET A 1 -0.97 17.96 -14.30
C MET A 1 -0.92 17.21 -12.98
N SER A 2 -0.60 17.87 -11.88
CA SER A 2 -0.71 17.31 -10.53
C SER A 2 -2.14 17.51 -10.05
N ALA A 3 -2.94 16.45 -10.03
CA ALA A 3 -4.25 16.48 -9.39
C ALA A 3 -4.03 16.26 -7.88
N LEU A 4 -3.96 17.35 -7.12
CA LEU A 4 -4.06 17.27 -5.67
C LEU A 4 -5.52 16.94 -5.34
N VAL A 5 -5.82 15.67 -5.09
CA VAL A 5 -7.17 15.25 -4.64
C VAL A 5 -7.28 15.62 -3.17
N THR A 6 -7.85 16.80 -2.88
CA THR A 6 -8.20 17.17 -1.51
C THR A 6 -9.41 16.36 -1.08
N MET A 7 -9.18 15.25 -0.36
CA MET A 7 -10.27 14.49 0.23
C MET A 7 -10.78 15.19 1.50
N PRO A 8 -12.10 15.33 1.69
CA PRO A 8 -12.63 15.73 2.98
C PRO A 8 -12.14 14.77 4.06
N LYS A 9 -11.83 15.29 5.26
CA LYS A 9 -11.29 14.51 6.38
C LYS A 9 -12.03 13.17 6.50
N PRO A 10 -11.33 12.02 6.42
CA PRO A 10 -12.00 10.73 6.43
C PRO A 10 -12.81 10.58 7.72
N LYS A 11 -14.09 10.23 7.59
CA LYS A 11 -14.97 10.02 8.77
C LYS A 11 -14.50 8.86 9.65
N ARG A 12 -13.72 7.94 9.09
CA ARG A 12 -13.07 6.84 9.81
C ARG A 12 -11.68 6.64 9.24
N ASP A 13 -10.73 6.55 10.14
CA ASP A 13 -9.36 6.23 9.85
C ASP A 13 -9.10 4.82 10.38
N LEU A 14 -8.81 3.90 9.46
CA LEU A 14 -8.56 2.51 9.82
C LEU A 14 -7.11 2.26 10.25
N ARG A 15 -6.25 3.29 10.30
CA ARG A 15 -4.87 3.19 10.79
C ARG A 15 -4.78 2.64 12.22
N GLU A 16 -5.74 2.98 13.08
CA GLU A 16 -5.61 2.75 14.54
C GLU A 16 -5.93 1.34 15.02
N VAL A 17 -6.39 0.43 14.16
CA VAL A 17 -6.93 -0.85 14.67
C VAL A 17 -5.85 -1.93 14.83
N PHE A 18 -4.73 -1.90 14.12
CA PHE A 18 -3.52 -2.74 14.32
C PHE A 18 -2.44 -2.29 13.32
N ASP A 19 -1.15 -2.26 13.71
CA ASP A 19 0.03 -2.12 12.82
C ASP A 19 0.16 -3.33 11.88
N ALA A 20 -0.86 -3.56 11.07
CA ALA A 20 -0.93 -4.70 10.18
C ALA A 20 -0.22 -4.37 8.86
N LEU A 21 0.70 -5.25 8.47
CA LEU A 21 1.39 -5.21 7.18
C LEU A 21 0.43 -5.51 5.99
N ASP A 22 -0.83 -5.82 6.27
CA ASP A 22 -1.88 -6.21 5.32
C ASP A 22 -3.02 -5.18 5.34
N ASN A 23 -2.80 -4.07 4.64
CA ASN A 23 -3.79 -3.00 4.52
C ASN A 23 -4.78 -3.24 3.37
N GLU A 24 -4.40 -4.04 2.38
CA GLU A 24 -5.16 -4.33 1.17
C GLU A 24 -6.47 -5.04 1.51
N GLY A 25 -6.44 -6.04 2.39
CA GLY A 25 -7.65 -6.75 2.80
C GLY A 25 -8.65 -5.83 3.51
N ARG A 26 -8.15 -4.92 4.34
CA ARG A 26 -8.98 -3.94 5.06
C ARG A 26 -9.61 -2.94 4.09
N ALA A 27 -8.84 -2.46 3.12
CA ALA A 27 -9.30 -1.54 2.10
C ALA A 27 -10.36 -2.18 1.18
N ILE A 28 -10.17 -3.44 0.79
CA ILE A 28 -11.16 -4.23 0.05
C ILE A 28 -12.45 -4.34 0.86
N GLY A 29 -12.37 -4.77 2.13
CA GLY A 29 -13.55 -4.88 2.99
C GLY A 29 -14.28 -3.54 3.19
N ALA A 30 -13.53 -2.45 3.36
CA ALA A 30 -14.10 -1.10 3.48
C ALA A 30 -14.82 -0.66 2.19
N LYS A 31 -14.25 -0.95 1.02
CA LYS A 31 -14.86 -0.61 -0.27
C LYS A 31 -16.10 -1.45 -0.55
N VAL A 32 -16.08 -2.74 -0.23
CA VAL A 32 -17.24 -3.63 -0.33
C VAL A 32 -18.37 -3.19 0.60
N ALA A 33 -18.05 -2.81 1.84
CA ALA A 33 -19.05 -2.40 2.83
C ALA A 33 -19.67 -1.02 2.53
N ALA A 34 -18.98 -0.18 1.77
CA ALA A 34 -19.46 1.17 1.42
C ALA A 34 -19.03 1.55 -0.01
N PRO A 35 -19.68 0.98 -1.06
CA PRO A 35 -19.23 1.11 -2.45
C PRO A 35 -19.20 2.56 -2.95
N ASP A 36 -20.14 3.40 -2.51
CA ASP A 36 -20.22 4.81 -2.93
C ASP A 36 -19.22 5.72 -2.20
N ARG A 37 -18.52 5.20 -1.18
CA ARG A 37 -17.53 5.98 -0.45
C ARG A 37 -16.14 5.80 -1.07
N PRO A 38 -15.39 6.89 -1.28
CA PRO A 38 -13.98 6.79 -1.64
C PRO A 38 -13.20 6.07 -0.54
N VAL A 39 -12.37 5.11 -0.96
CA VAL A 39 -11.43 4.37 -0.12
C VAL A 39 -10.08 4.39 -0.82
N ILE A 40 -9.01 4.61 -0.08
CA ILE A 40 -7.64 4.53 -0.58
C ILE A 40 -6.87 3.60 0.35
N CYS A 41 -6.10 2.68 -0.23
CA CYS A 41 -5.12 1.88 0.50
C CYS A 41 -3.76 2.58 0.38
N LEU A 42 -3.13 2.92 1.50
CA LEU A 42 -1.78 3.49 1.55
C LEU A 42 -0.88 2.58 2.39
N LEU A 43 0.26 2.17 1.84
CA LEU A 43 1.21 1.29 2.50
C LEU A 43 2.62 1.45 1.92
N GLY A 44 3.64 1.03 2.67
CA GLY A 44 5.01 0.97 2.18
C GLY A 44 5.26 -0.28 1.32
N ASP A 45 6.34 -0.26 0.54
CA ASP A 45 6.76 -1.36 -0.32
C ASP A 45 6.99 -2.67 0.45
N GLY A 46 7.64 -2.60 1.61
CA GLY A 46 7.84 -3.76 2.47
C GLY A 46 6.53 -4.38 2.97
N ALA A 47 5.49 -3.57 3.22
CA ALA A 47 4.17 -4.06 3.63
C ALA A 47 3.42 -4.68 2.45
N LEU A 48 3.45 -4.02 1.28
CA LEU A 48 2.80 -4.52 0.06
C LEU A 48 3.28 -5.93 -0.31
N MET A 49 4.57 -6.23 -0.10
CA MET A 49 5.11 -7.57 -0.39
C MET A 49 4.47 -8.71 0.44
N PHE A 50 3.84 -8.43 1.59
CA PHE A 50 3.22 -9.48 2.40
C PHE A 50 1.93 -10.04 1.77
N ALA A 51 1.18 -9.19 1.06
CA ALA A 51 -0.16 -9.55 0.62
C ALA A 51 -0.52 -9.02 -0.78
N ILE A 52 0.46 -8.74 -1.63
CA ILE A 52 0.26 -8.16 -2.96
C ILE A 52 -0.74 -8.92 -3.85
N GLN A 53 -0.85 -10.24 -3.70
CA GLN A 53 -1.82 -11.06 -4.43
C GLN A 53 -3.28 -10.63 -4.21
N LYS A 54 -3.59 -9.89 -3.13
CA LYS A 54 -4.92 -9.34 -2.87
C LYS A 54 -5.38 -8.33 -3.91
N ILE A 55 -4.46 -7.77 -4.70
CA ILE A 55 -4.81 -7.01 -5.91
C ILE A 55 -5.74 -7.84 -6.81
N MET A 56 -5.51 -9.16 -6.94
CA MET A 56 -6.37 -10.04 -7.72
C MET A 56 -7.81 -10.08 -7.18
N THR A 57 -7.99 -10.08 -5.86
CA THR A 57 -9.32 -10.03 -5.26
C THR A 57 -10.04 -8.72 -5.57
N ALA A 58 -9.33 -7.58 -5.53
CA ALA A 58 -9.91 -6.29 -5.91
C ALA A 58 -10.32 -6.26 -7.39
N VAL A 59 -9.48 -6.84 -8.28
CA VAL A 59 -9.76 -6.98 -9.71
C VAL A 59 -10.97 -7.88 -9.97
N GLU A 60 -11.00 -9.08 -9.36
CA GLU A 60 -12.10 -10.05 -9.50
C GLU A 60 -13.46 -9.46 -9.08
N ASN A 61 -13.46 -8.62 -8.05
CA ASN A 61 -14.66 -7.96 -7.54
C ASN A 61 -14.95 -6.61 -8.24
N ASN A 62 -14.19 -6.23 -9.26
CA ASN A 62 -14.32 -4.96 -9.99
C ASN A 62 -14.35 -3.73 -9.07
N LEU A 63 -13.51 -3.71 -8.04
CA LEU A 63 -13.48 -2.63 -7.06
C LEU A 63 -12.65 -1.45 -7.57
N ASP A 64 -13.26 -0.26 -7.61
CA ASP A 64 -12.56 1.01 -7.82
C ASP A 64 -11.81 1.42 -6.53
N LEU A 65 -10.68 0.75 -6.28
CA LEU A 65 -9.86 0.89 -5.08
C LEU A 65 -8.41 1.28 -5.44
N PRO A 66 -8.04 2.55 -5.31
CA PRO A 66 -6.65 2.98 -5.43
C PRO A 66 -5.78 2.39 -4.32
N ILE A 67 -4.68 1.76 -4.71
CA ILE A 67 -3.62 1.27 -3.82
C ILE A 67 -2.35 2.08 -4.12
N ILE A 68 -1.84 2.76 -3.10
CA ILE A 68 -0.69 3.65 -3.19
C ILE A 68 0.45 3.02 -2.39
N CYS A 69 1.48 2.58 -3.11
CA CYS A 69 2.71 2.07 -2.54
C CYS A 69 3.72 3.22 -2.39
N VAL A 70 4.22 3.44 -1.19
CA VAL A 70 5.39 4.29 -0.94
C VAL A 70 6.63 3.41 -1.06
N ASP A 71 7.33 3.54 -2.18
CA ASP A 71 8.53 2.74 -2.47
C ASP A 71 9.78 3.40 -1.86
N SER A 72 10.33 2.75 -0.82
CA SER A 72 11.53 3.16 -0.11
C SER A 72 12.67 2.14 -0.19
N GLY A 73 12.46 1.02 -0.89
CA GLY A 73 13.46 -0.04 -1.03
C GLY A 73 13.56 -0.99 0.17
N GLY A 74 12.63 -0.94 1.14
CA GLY A 74 12.51 -1.95 2.18
C GLY A 74 11.81 -1.48 3.46
N TYR A 75 12.28 -1.98 4.60
CA TYR A 75 11.70 -1.71 5.92
C TYR A 75 12.30 -0.45 6.56
N GLY A 76 11.94 0.72 6.04
CA GLY A 76 12.51 2.01 6.48
C GLY A 76 12.38 2.27 7.98
N GLU A 77 11.25 1.94 8.59
CA GLU A 77 11.06 2.11 10.04
C GLU A 77 11.97 1.19 10.87
N ILE A 78 12.12 -0.07 10.44
CA ILE A 78 13.00 -1.04 11.10
C ILE A 78 14.46 -0.60 10.96
N CYS A 79 14.86 -0.15 9.76
CA CYS A 79 16.19 0.40 9.50
C CYS A 79 16.53 1.56 10.43
N ASN A 80 15.61 2.51 10.58
CA ASN A 80 15.80 3.64 11.50
C ASN A 80 15.95 3.16 12.95
N ASN A 81 15.15 2.19 13.38
CA ASN A 81 15.23 1.63 14.73
C ASN A 81 16.57 0.92 15.00
N GLU A 82 17.10 0.18 14.02
CA GLU A 82 18.41 -0.47 14.10
C GLU A 82 19.52 0.57 14.27
N ILE A 83 19.53 1.61 13.43
CA ILE A 83 20.50 2.71 13.48
C ILE A 83 20.44 3.43 14.84
N GLU A 84 19.24 3.76 15.32
CA GLU A 84 19.04 4.42 16.61
C GLU A 84 19.56 3.59 17.79
N ARG A 85 19.58 2.27 17.66
CA ARG A 85 20.10 1.33 18.66
C ARG A 85 21.58 0.99 18.48
N GLY A 86 22.25 1.58 17.49
CA GLY A 86 23.65 1.27 17.16
C GLY A 86 23.83 -0.14 16.59
N ILE A 87 22.78 -0.70 16.00
CA ILE A 87 22.80 -1.98 15.29
C ILE A 87 23.05 -1.66 13.81
N GLU A 88 24.01 -2.34 13.19
CA GLU A 88 24.21 -2.24 11.74
C GLU A 88 22.94 -2.75 11.03
N PRO A 89 22.39 -2.02 10.03
CA PRO A 89 21.15 -2.42 9.38
C PRO A 89 21.20 -3.83 8.77
N ILE A 90 20.28 -4.71 9.16
CA ILE A 90 20.26 -6.11 8.72
C ILE A 90 18.87 -6.49 8.23
N ALA A 91 18.81 -7.10 7.03
CA ALA A 91 17.56 -7.60 6.44
C ALA A 91 16.46 -6.54 6.24
N VAL A 92 16.82 -5.25 6.21
CA VAL A 92 15.89 -4.12 6.00
C VAL A 92 15.88 -3.59 4.58
N ASN A 93 16.89 -3.90 3.77
CA ASN A 93 16.94 -3.57 2.34
C ASN A 93 16.40 -4.76 1.53
N LEU A 94 15.34 -4.53 0.76
CA LEU A 94 14.64 -5.59 0.03
C LEU A 94 14.89 -5.50 -1.47
N CYS A 95 14.91 -6.65 -2.14
CA CYS A 95 14.87 -6.69 -3.60
C CYS A 95 13.47 -6.29 -4.08
N GLN A 96 13.40 -5.24 -4.89
CA GLN A 96 12.15 -4.63 -5.34
C GLN A 96 11.77 -5.15 -6.74
N PRO A 97 10.51 -5.60 -6.95
CA PRO A 97 10.02 -5.91 -8.29
C PRO A 97 9.68 -4.63 -9.07
N ASP A 98 9.39 -4.78 -10.37
CA ASP A 98 8.73 -3.72 -11.12
C ASP A 98 7.25 -3.65 -10.70
N TRP A 99 6.93 -2.71 -9.81
CA TRP A 99 5.60 -2.54 -9.24
C TRP A 99 4.49 -2.33 -10.27
N VAL A 100 4.79 -1.56 -11.32
CA VAL A 100 3.83 -1.27 -12.39
C VAL A 100 3.50 -2.54 -13.15
N LYS A 101 4.52 -3.27 -13.60
CA LYS A 101 4.31 -4.54 -14.33
C LYS A 101 3.65 -5.60 -13.46
N LEU A 102 3.96 -5.63 -12.16
CA LEU A 102 3.36 -6.59 -11.25
C LEU A 102 1.87 -6.32 -11.04
N ALA A 103 1.46 -5.05 -10.90
CA ALA A 103 0.05 -4.66 -10.86
C ALA A 103 -0.68 -5.03 -12.16
N GLU A 104 -0.06 -4.77 -13.32
CA GLU A 104 -0.59 -5.14 -14.64
C GLU A 104 -0.73 -6.66 -14.80
N ALA A 105 0.23 -7.45 -14.30
CA ALA A 105 0.17 -8.91 -14.31
C ALA A 105 -1.01 -9.47 -13.49
N PHE A 106 -1.43 -8.75 -12.44
CA PHE A 106 -2.64 -9.08 -11.68
C PHE A 106 -3.95 -8.56 -12.31
N GLY A 107 -3.87 -7.84 -13.43
CA GLY A 107 -5.03 -7.28 -14.13
C GLY A 107 -5.45 -5.89 -13.65
N ALA A 108 -4.65 -5.24 -12.80
CA ALA A 108 -4.87 -3.86 -12.39
C ALA A 108 -4.17 -2.87 -13.33
N ARG A 109 -4.43 -1.57 -13.16
CA ARG A 109 -3.69 -0.50 -13.85
C ARG A 109 -2.53 -0.05 -12.97
N GLY A 110 -1.30 -0.13 -13.47
CA GLY A 110 -0.10 0.34 -12.78
C GLY A 110 0.29 1.75 -13.18
N PHE A 111 0.77 2.55 -12.22
CA PHE A 111 1.34 3.87 -12.46
C PHE A 111 2.57 4.07 -11.59
N SER A 112 3.60 4.74 -12.14
CA SER A 112 4.75 5.20 -11.38
C SER A 112 4.71 6.73 -11.32
N ALA A 113 4.75 7.28 -10.11
CA ALA A 113 4.94 8.71 -9.89
C ALA A 113 6.31 8.90 -9.24
N LYS A 114 7.30 9.32 -10.04
CA LYS A 114 8.60 9.74 -9.52
C LYS A 114 8.51 11.23 -9.18
N HIS A 115 8.87 11.58 -7.95
CA HIS A 115 9.13 12.96 -7.57
C HIS A 115 10.51 13.40 -8.07
#